data_AF-Q6YQL3-F1
#
_entry.id   AF-Q6YQL3-F1
#
_cell.length_a   1.000
_cell.length_b   1.000
_cell.length_c   1.000
_cell.angle_alpha   90.00
_cell.angle_beta   90.00
_cell.angle_gamma   90.00
#
_symmetry.space_group_name_H-M   'P 1'
#
loop_
_entity.id
_entity.type
_entity.pdbx_description
1 polymer ?
#
loop_
_entity_poly.entity_id
_entity_poly.type
_entity_poly.pdbx_seq_one_letter_code
_entity_poly.pdbx_strand_id
1 'polypeptide(L)'
;MLRQKLFKEFLKNKKNLEIRDQLIELHLPLIKKIVNQFKYYPRVLTKEDLYQEGILGLIKALNHYQDLGYDFIAYANPTIKSEIKELIRKSHSPSIPQKNHKKDNLSFQEDFCEPYQINKLNPHQLWLKQVKHENFLKKMKAKLSETEFKIIHLSFGVPLGNINEDYQTSYSNEEIAQKLHLSLKQVENIKNIAIKKLKKQKNVNLSRP
;
A
#
# COMPACT_ATOMS: atom_id res chain seq x y z
N MET A 1 9.88 32.04 42.67
CA MET A 1 9.13 33.31 42.81
C MET A 1 8.73 33.93 41.46
N LEU A 2 9.61 34.02 40.44
CA LEU A 2 9.26 34.63 39.13
C LEU A 2 8.12 33.89 38.38
N ARG A 3 8.19 32.55 38.32
CA ARG A 3 7.19 31.71 37.64
C ARG A 3 5.77 31.91 38.17
N GLN A 4 5.60 31.93 39.48
CA GLN A 4 4.29 32.12 40.13
C GLN A 4 3.72 33.52 39.86
N LYS A 5 4.59 34.54 39.79
CA LYS A 5 4.17 35.91 39.45
C LYS A 5 3.66 35.98 38.01
N LEU A 6 4.40 35.41 37.05
CA LEU A 6 3.99 35.33 35.64
C LEU A 6 2.68 34.56 35.47
N PHE A 7 2.48 33.44 36.17
CA PHE A 7 1.21 32.71 36.14
C PHE A 7 0.05 33.53 36.68
N LYS A 8 0.23 34.25 37.80
CA LYS A 8 -0.82 35.12 38.35
C LYS A 8 -1.21 36.22 37.37
N GLU A 9 -0.24 36.78 36.67
CA GLU A 9 -0.46 37.84 35.68
C GLU A 9 -1.14 37.29 34.41
N PHE A 10 -0.69 36.14 33.93
CA PHE A 10 -1.29 35.42 32.81
C PHE A 10 -2.76 35.04 33.07
N LEU A 11 -3.07 34.57 34.29
CA LEU A 11 -4.43 34.18 34.64
C LEU A 11 -5.40 35.37 34.73
N LYS A 12 -4.90 36.56 35.06
CA LYS A 12 -5.69 37.80 34.99
C LYS A 12 -5.97 38.23 33.55
N ASN A 13 -5.02 38.04 32.64
CA ASN A 13 -5.16 38.41 31.24
C ASN A 13 -4.58 37.33 30.30
N LYS A 14 -5.40 36.31 30.01
CA LYS A 14 -5.02 35.18 29.14
C LYS A 14 -4.74 35.57 27.68
N LYS A 15 -5.09 36.80 27.26
CA LYS A 15 -4.84 37.29 25.90
C LYS A 15 -3.45 37.90 25.74
N ASN A 16 -2.69 38.08 26.81
CA ASN A 16 -1.33 38.60 26.72
C ASN A 16 -0.38 37.55 26.13
N LEU A 17 0.00 37.75 24.87
CA LEU A 17 0.87 36.83 24.13
C LEU A 17 2.30 36.85 24.65
N GLU A 18 2.83 37.99 25.10
CA GLU A 18 4.20 38.09 25.62
C GLU A 18 4.39 37.23 26.87
N ILE A 19 3.43 37.31 27.81
CA ILE A 19 3.49 36.50 29.04
C ILE A 19 3.34 35.01 28.69
N ARG A 20 2.49 34.68 27.71
CA ARG A 20 2.32 33.31 27.25
C ARG A 20 3.63 32.76 26.68
N ASP A 21 4.31 33.53 25.84
CA ASP A 21 5.53 33.10 25.18
C ASP A 21 6.68 32.95 26.19
N GLN A 22 6.81 33.88 27.16
CA GLN A 22 7.71 33.72 28.31
C GLN A 22 7.42 32.46 29.13
N LEU A 23 6.14 32.17 29.38
CA LEU A 23 5.74 30.95 30.09
C LEU A 23 6.09 29.70 29.26
N ILE A 24 5.93 29.71 27.94
CA ILE A 24 6.31 28.58 27.08
C ILE A 24 7.81 28.34 27.17
N GLU A 25 8.63 29.39 26.99
CA GLU A 25 10.10 29.31 27.05
C GLU A 25 10.60 28.71 28.36
N LEU A 26 10.03 29.16 29.49
CA LEU A 26 10.34 28.65 30.82
C LEU A 26 10.08 27.14 30.98
N HIS A 27 9.18 26.56 30.18
CA HIS A 27 8.78 25.16 30.28
C HIS A 27 9.35 24.27 29.16
N LEU A 28 10.10 24.81 28.19
CA LEU A 28 10.75 23.99 27.16
C LEU A 28 11.64 22.85 27.72
N PRO A 29 12.42 23.04 28.80
CA PRO A 29 13.19 21.94 29.40
C PRO A 29 12.32 20.80 29.92
N LEU A 30 11.11 21.11 30.41
CA LEU A 30 10.14 20.10 30.84
C LEU A 30 9.69 19.25 29.64
N ILE A 31 9.44 19.87 28.48
CA ILE A 31 9.05 19.15 27.27
C ILE A 31 10.17 18.20 26.83
N LYS A 32 11.43 18.66 26.80
CA LYS A 32 12.59 17.80 26.51
C LYS A 32 12.63 16.58 27.46
N LYS A 33 12.41 16.81 28.75
CA LYS A 33 12.36 15.73 29.75
C LYS A 33 11.22 14.74 29.50
N ILE A 34 10.03 15.22 29.13
CA ILE A 34 8.86 14.38 28.83
C ILE A 34 9.10 13.56 27.56
N VAL A 35 9.56 14.19 26.48
CA VAL A 35 9.86 13.52 25.20
C VAL A 35 10.90 12.42 25.40
N ASN A 36 11.93 12.66 26.22
CA ASN A 36 12.93 11.64 26.56
C ASN A 36 12.36 10.41 27.29
N GLN A 37 11.15 10.49 27.87
CA GLN A 37 10.49 9.33 28.49
C GLN A 37 9.86 8.40 27.43
N PHE A 38 9.60 8.89 26.22
CA PHE A 38 9.06 8.09 25.12
C PHE A 38 10.19 7.32 24.44
N LYS A 39 10.44 6.10 24.93
CA LYS A 39 11.47 5.20 24.39
C LYS A 39 11.09 4.57 23.04
N TYR A 40 9.79 4.47 22.76
CA TYR A 40 9.25 3.81 21.58
C TYR A 40 8.21 4.70 20.91
N TYR A 41 8.44 5.00 19.63
CA TYR A 41 7.52 5.68 18.72
C TYR A 41 7.76 5.19 17.29
N PRO A 42 6.79 5.33 16.37
CA PRO A 42 6.91 4.83 14.99
C PRO A 42 8.09 5.46 14.24
N ARG A 43 8.72 4.70 13.32
CA ARG A 43 9.88 5.16 12.52
C ARG A 43 9.60 6.39 11.64
N VAL A 44 8.33 6.61 11.31
CA VAL A 44 7.88 7.78 10.52
C VAL A 44 7.91 9.08 11.33
N LEU A 45 8.02 9.00 12.66
CA LEU A 45 8.14 10.15 13.53
C LEU A 45 9.59 10.30 14.01
N THR A 46 10.02 11.54 14.13
CA THR A 46 11.30 11.94 14.72
C THR A 46 11.10 12.41 16.16
N LYS A 47 12.19 12.47 16.92
CA LYS A 47 12.14 12.97 18.30
C LYS A 47 11.77 14.45 18.34
N GLU A 48 12.14 15.18 17.29
CA GLU A 48 11.79 16.56 17.03
C GLU A 48 10.28 16.70 16.85
N ASP A 49 9.61 15.79 16.13
CA ASP A 49 8.14 15.80 15.97
C ASP A 49 7.44 15.64 17.32
N LEU A 50 7.89 14.70 18.16
CA LEU A 50 7.37 14.51 19.51
C LEU A 50 7.59 15.77 20.38
N TYR A 51 8.70 16.47 20.18
CA TYR A 51 8.99 17.72 20.88
C TYR A 51 8.05 18.84 20.44
N GLN A 52 7.79 18.98 19.14
CA GLN A 52 6.84 19.97 18.64
C GLN A 52 5.42 19.70 19.14
N GLU A 53 4.98 18.44 19.08
CA GLU A 53 3.67 18.06 19.61
C GLU A 53 3.59 18.30 21.13
N GLY A 54 4.69 18.08 21.84
CA GLY A 54 4.80 18.41 23.25
C GLY A 54 4.63 19.90 23.54
N ILE A 55 5.17 20.77 22.68
CA ILE A 55 4.95 22.23 22.77
C ILE A 55 3.48 22.56 22.52
N LEU A 56 2.82 21.95 21.53
CA LEU A 56 1.39 22.13 21.30
C LEU A 56 0.55 21.72 22.52
N GLY A 57 0.90 20.58 23.14
CA GLY A 57 0.28 20.12 24.39
C GLY A 57 0.50 21.08 25.56
N LEU A 58 1.67 21.72 25.66
CA LEU A 58 1.95 22.75 26.67
C LEU A 58 1.10 24.01 26.45
N ILE A 59 1.02 24.49 25.21
CA ILE A 59 0.18 25.65 24.84
C ILE A 59 -1.28 25.36 25.18
N LYS A 60 -1.76 24.16 24.84
CA LYS A 60 -3.11 23.70 25.16
C LYS A 60 -3.34 23.66 26.68
N ALA A 61 -2.37 23.15 27.45
CA ALA A 61 -2.44 23.15 28.90
C ALA A 61 -2.50 24.59 29.46
N LEU A 62 -1.65 25.50 28.97
CA LEU A 62 -1.65 26.91 29.40
C LEU A 62 -3.01 27.58 29.15
N ASN A 63 -3.60 27.37 27.96
CA ASN A 63 -4.88 27.98 27.61
C ASN A 63 -6.02 27.55 28.55
N HIS A 64 -6.05 26.27 28.91
CA HIS A 64 -7.15 25.67 29.69
C HIS A 64 -6.89 25.64 31.20
N TYR A 65 -5.67 25.91 31.65
CA TYR A 65 -5.34 25.90 33.06
C TYR A 65 -6.15 26.94 33.86
N GLN A 66 -6.58 26.51 35.05
CA GLN A 66 -7.24 27.33 36.06
C GLN A 66 -6.54 27.07 37.39
N ASP A 67 -6.27 28.13 38.15
CA ASP A 67 -5.62 28.01 39.46
C ASP A 67 -6.64 27.57 40.51
N LEU A 68 -6.76 26.25 40.65
CA LEU A 68 -7.62 25.59 41.65
C LEU A 68 -6.79 25.10 42.86
N GLY A 69 -5.56 25.59 43.04
CA GLY A 69 -4.65 25.19 44.12
C GLY A 69 -3.73 24.00 43.80
N TYR A 70 -3.75 23.48 42.56
CA TYR A 70 -2.84 22.43 42.10
C TYR A 70 -1.66 23.03 41.33
N ASP A 71 -0.50 22.35 41.33
CA ASP A 71 0.65 22.84 40.55
C ASP A 71 0.42 22.69 39.03
N PHE A 72 0.80 23.72 38.27
CA PHE A 72 0.67 23.72 36.81
C PHE A 72 1.41 22.55 36.16
N ILE A 73 2.60 22.16 36.66
CA ILE A 73 3.33 21.01 36.08
C ILE A 73 2.51 19.73 36.23
N ALA A 74 1.88 19.54 37.39
CA ALA A 74 1.04 18.36 37.64
C ALA A 74 -0.14 18.30 36.67
N TYR A 75 -0.74 19.44 36.33
CA TYR A 75 -1.80 19.56 35.32
C TYR A 75 -1.32 19.40 33.88
N ALA A 76 -0.18 20.02 33.53
CA ALA A 76 0.34 20.04 32.17
C ALA A 76 0.94 18.70 31.74
N ASN A 77 1.60 17.98 32.65
CA ASN A 77 2.22 16.69 32.37
C ASN A 77 1.32 15.67 31.65
N PRO A 78 0.11 15.34 32.17
CA PRO A 78 -0.79 14.41 31.49
C PRO A 78 -1.27 14.95 30.14
N THR A 79 -1.52 16.25 30.02
CA THR A 79 -1.95 16.91 28.78
C THR A 79 -0.89 16.81 27.68
N ILE A 80 0.36 17.17 28.00
CA ILE A 80 1.51 17.07 27.10
C ILE A 80 1.72 15.62 26.65
N LYS A 81 1.70 14.68 27.60
CA LYS A 81 1.82 13.25 27.28
C LYS A 81 0.67 12.76 26.41
N SER A 82 -0.55 13.24 26.63
CA SER A 82 -1.72 12.88 25.84
C SER A 82 -1.57 13.33 24.39
N GLU A 83 -1.10 14.57 24.16
CA GLU A 83 -0.93 15.09 22.80
C GLU A 83 0.15 14.30 22.04
N ILE A 84 1.28 14.01 22.68
CA ILE A 84 2.35 13.17 22.09
C ILE A 84 1.83 11.76 21.78
N LYS A 85 1.06 11.15 22.68
CA LYS A 85 0.45 9.83 22.45
C LYS A 85 -0.56 9.86 21.29
N GLU A 86 -1.30 10.94 21.17
CA GLU A 86 -2.28 11.13 20.12
C GLU A 86 -1.61 11.26 18.75
N LEU A 87 -0.50 12.00 18.64
CA LEU A 87 0.35 12.02 17.44
C LEU A 87 0.82 10.62 17.08
N ILE A 88 1.37 9.87 18.05
CA ILE A 88 1.79 8.49 17.82
C ILE A 88 0.62 7.64 17.31
N ARG A 89 -0.56 7.76 17.93
CA ARG A 89 -1.77 7.04 17.51
C ARG A 89 -2.19 7.39 16.08
N LYS A 90 -2.15 8.67 15.70
CA LYS A 90 -2.50 9.15 14.35
C LYS A 90 -1.46 8.76 13.30
N SER A 91 -0.19 8.62 13.68
CA SER A 91 0.88 8.18 12.77
C SER A 91 0.77 6.71 12.40
N HIS A 92 -0.01 5.92 13.16
CA HIS A 92 -0.42 4.59 12.74
C HIS A 92 -1.54 4.72 11.69
N SER A 93 -1.41 3.98 10.59
CA SER A 93 -2.35 3.96 9.48
C SER A 93 -3.81 3.88 9.96
N PRO A 94 -4.73 4.72 9.45
CA PRO A 94 -6.11 4.86 9.96
C PRO A 94 -6.97 3.59 9.85
N SER A 95 -6.48 2.51 9.22
CA SER A 95 -7.20 1.25 9.03
C SER A 95 -7.19 0.27 10.21
N ILE A 96 -6.54 0.56 11.34
CA ILE A 96 -6.42 -0.42 12.44
C ILE A 96 -7.02 0.12 13.75
N PRO A 97 -8.23 -0.35 14.14
CA PRO A 97 -8.79 -0.10 15.46
C PRO A 97 -7.93 -0.78 16.55
N GLN A 98 -7.35 -0.01 17.46
CA GLN A 98 -6.64 -0.56 18.62
C GLN A 98 -7.62 -1.02 19.71
N LYS A 99 -8.17 -2.22 19.55
CA LYS A 99 -8.58 -3.05 20.68
C LYS A 99 -7.74 -4.33 20.65
N ASN A 100 -7.06 -4.57 21.76
CA ASN A 100 -6.22 -5.72 22.12
C ASN A 100 -4.71 -5.52 21.89
N HIS A 101 -4.02 -5.27 23.00
CA HIS A 101 -2.58 -5.46 23.12
C HIS A 101 -2.24 -6.94 22.88
N LYS A 102 -1.69 -7.26 21.71
CA LYS A 102 -0.79 -8.40 21.54
C LYS A 102 0.57 -7.88 21.12
N LYS A 103 1.60 -8.28 21.84
CA LYS A 103 3.00 -8.10 21.47
C LYS A 103 3.31 -9.08 20.36
N ASP A 104 2.84 -8.79 19.16
CA ASP A 104 3.40 -9.44 17.98
C ASP A 104 4.52 -8.51 17.50
N ASN A 105 5.73 -9.08 17.47
CA ASN A 105 6.91 -8.45 16.91
C ASN A 105 6.64 -8.18 15.43
N LEU A 106 5.95 -7.09 15.12
CA LEU A 106 5.94 -6.55 13.78
C LEU A 106 7.24 -5.77 13.66
N SER A 107 8.33 -6.48 13.35
CA SER A 107 9.35 -5.83 12.55
C SER A 107 8.61 -5.18 11.40
N PHE A 108 8.98 -3.95 11.05
CA PHE A 108 9.03 -3.66 9.64
C PHE A 108 9.90 -4.78 9.03
N GLN A 109 9.27 -5.90 8.65
CA GLN A 109 9.52 -6.38 7.32
C GLN A 109 9.19 -5.13 6.50
N GLU A 110 10.22 -4.59 5.85
CA GLU A 110 9.97 -4.06 4.53
C GLU A 110 8.95 -5.03 3.94
N ASP A 111 7.68 -4.63 3.90
CA ASP A 111 6.74 -5.28 3.03
C ASP A 111 7.44 -5.11 1.70
N PHE A 112 8.17 -6.16 1.30
CA PHE A 112 8.49 -6.42 -0.08
C PHE A 112 7.19 -6.05 -0.76
N CYS A 113 7.23 -4.93 -1.48
CA CYS A 113 6.09 -4.44 -2.24
C CYS A 113 5.55 -5.68 -2.91
N GLU A 114 4.41 -6.18 -2.43
CA GLU A 114 3.98 -7.49 -2.84
C GLU A 114 3.83 -7.40 -4.36
N PRO A 115 4.51 -8.24 -5.17
CA PRO A 115 4.73 -7.95 -6.59
C PRO A 115 3.45 -7.92 -7.44
N TYR A 116 2.28 -8.09 -6.83
CA TYR A 116 1.00 -8.28 -7.50
C TYR A 116 0.29 -6.99 -7.93
N GLN A 117 0.89 -5.80 -7.80
CA GLN A 117 0.39 -4.59 -8.48
C GLN A 117 1.15 -4.22 -9.75
N ILE A 118 1.89 -5.16 -10.35
CA ILE A 118 2.38 -4.97 -11.72
C ILE A 118 1.23 -5.33 -12.69
N ASN A 119 0.72 -4.31 -13.40
CA ASN A 119 -0.11 -4.38 -14.63
C ASN A 119 -1.59 -4.00 -14.55
N LYS A 120 -1.95 -2.86 -13.96
CA LYS A 120 -3.20 -2.18 -14.37
C LYS A 120 -2.94 -1.47 -15.70
N LEU A 121 -3.07 -2.20 -16.82
CA LEU A 121 -2.93 -1.63 -18.16
C LEU A 121 -3.87 -0.44 -18.31
N ASN A 122 -3.37 0.64 -18.91
CA ASN A 122 -4.24 1.80 -19.19
C ASN A 122 -5.32 1.41 -20.23
N PRO A 123 -6.45 2.15 -20.31
CA PRO A 123 -7.55 1.82 -21.21
C PRO A 123 -7.12 1.66 -22.68
N HIS A 124 -6.14 2.45 -23.13
CA HIS A 124 -5.57 2.35 -24.48
C HIS A 124 -4.76 1.05 -24.70
N GLN A 125 -3.98 0.63 -23.72
CA GLN A 125 -3.20 -0.61 -23.75
C GLN A 125 -4.11 -1.83 -23.69
N LEU A 126 -5.22 -1.76 -22.93
CA LEU A 126 -6.27 -2.79 -22.95
C LEU A 126 -6.87 -2.92 -24.36
N TRP A 127 -7.20 -1.79 -24.99
CA TRP A 127 -7.71 -1.78 -26.37
C TRP A 127 -6.70 -2.36 -27.37
N LEU A 128 -5.43 -1.96 -27.31
CA LEU A 128 -4.38 -2.52 -28.16
C LEU A 128 -4.18 -4.02 -27.93
N LYS A 129 -4.28 -4.49 -26.67
CA LYS A 129 -4.18 -5.91 -26.33
C LYS A 129 -5.35 -6.70 -26.93
N GLN A 130 -6.58 -6.18 -26.85
CA GLN A 130 -7.77 -6.78 -27.47
C GLN A 130 -7.65 -6.84 -29.00
N VAL A 131 -7.32 -5.72 -29.67
CA VAL A 131 -7.19 -5.68 -31.14
C VAL A 131 -6.08 -6.62 -31.64
N LYS A 132 -4.96 -6.71 -30.92
CA LYS A 132 -3.88 -7.65 -31.25
C LYS A 132 -4.35 -9.10 -31.08
N HIS A 133 -5.13 -9.39 -30.04
CA HIS A 133 -5.68 -10.72 -29.78
C HIS A 133 -6.65 -11.17 -30.89
N GLU A 134 -7.57 -10.31 -31.31
CA GLU A 134 -8.51 -10.62 -32.40
C GLU A 134 -7.79 -10.89 -33.72
N ASN A 135 -6.80 -10.06 -34.05
CA ASN A 135 -5.96 -10.25 -35.22
C ASN A 135 -5.16 -11.56 -35.16
N PHE A 136 -4.72 -11.95 -33.97
CA PHE A 136 -4.04 -13.23 -33.75
C PHE A 136 -4.99 -14.42 -34.00
N LEU A 137 -6.20 -14.41 -33.44
CA LEU A 137 -7.20 -15.46 -33.67
C LEU A 137 -7.58 -15.57 -35.15
N LYS A 138 -7.77 -14.45 -35.84
CA LYS A 138 -8.07 -14.42 -37.28
C LYS A 138 -6.95 -15.08 -38.10
N LYS A 139 -5.69 -14.79 -37.77
CA LYS A 139 -4.52 -15.40 -38.43
C LYS A 139 -4.38 -16.90 -38.12
N MET A 140 -4.78 -17.35 -36.93
CA MET A 140 -4.75 -18.78 -36.58
C MET A 140 -5.82 -19.56 -37.33
N LYS A 141 -7.08 -19.08 -37.31
CA LYS A 141 -8.20 -19.72 -38.00
C LYS A 141 -7.98 -19.81 -39.52
N ALA A 142 -7.25 -18.86 -40.11
CA ALA A 142 -6.91 -18.90 -41.53
C ALA A 142 -5.89 -20.00 -41.90
N LYS A 143 -5.12 -20.52 -40.94
CA LYS A 143 -3.99 -21.45 -41.20
C LYS A 143 -4.21 -22.87 -40.68
N LEU A 144 -4.95 -22.98 -39.59
CA LEU A 144 -5.21 -24.24 -38.92
C LEU A 144 -6.61 -24.73 -39.32
N SER A 145 -6.76 -26.05 -39.45
CA SER A 145 -8.09 -26.64 -39.52
C SER A 145 -8.82 -26.47 -38.18
N GLU A 146 -10.14 -26.67 -38.17
CA GLU A 146 -10.94 -26.55 -36.95
C GLU A 146 -10.48 -27.48 -35.82
N THR A 147 -10.06 -28.70 -36.17
CA THR A 147 -9.53 -29.70 -35.22
C THR A 147 -8.15 -29.32 -34.70
N GLU A 148 -7.26 -28.85 -35.56
CA GLU A 148 -5.93 -28.33 -35.19
C GLU A 148 -6.07 -27.11 -34.25
N PHE A 149 -6.98 -26.21 -34.58
CA PHE A 149 -7.25 -25.02 -33.79
C PHE A 149 -7.81 -25.37 -32.40
N LYS A 150 -8.78 -26.29 -32.31
CA LYS A 150 -9.34 -26.76 -31.03
C LYS A 150 -8.28 -27.40 -30.13
N ILE A 151 -7.39 -28.23 -30.68
CA ILE A 151 -6.29 -28.84 -29.92
C ILE A 151 -5.31 -27.78 -29.42
N ILE A 152 -4.90 -26.83 -30.27
CA ILE A 152 -4.00 -25.74 -29.87
C ILE A 152 -4.66 -24.84 -28.82
N HIS A 153 -5.92 -24.48 -29.01
CA HIS A 153 -6.73 -23.71 -28.06
C HIS A 153 -6.74 -24.37 -26.68
N LEU A 154 -7.10 -25.66 -26.58
CA LEU A 154 -7.19 -26.37 -25.31
C LEU A 154 -5.82 -26.60 -24.67
N SER A 155 -4.79 -26.86 -25.48
CA SER A 155 -3.45 -27.14 -24.97
C SER A 155 -2.73 -25.91 -24.42
N PHE A 156 -3.00 -24.72 -24.96
CA PHE A 156 -2.34 -23.48 -24.56
C PHE A 156 -3.27 -22.50 -23.81
N GLY A 157 -4.56 -22.83 -23.67
CA GLY A 157 -5.53 -21.98 -22.97
C GLY A 157 -5.74 -20.63 -23.67
N VAL A 158 -5.76 -20.62 -25.01
CA VAL A 158 -5.91 -19.37 -25.77
C VAL A 158 -7.36 -18.90 -25.65
N PRO A 159 -7.66 -17.70 -25.11
CA PRO A 159 -9.04 -17.26 -25.00
C PRO A 159 -9.66 -17.08 -26.40
N LEU A 160 -10.93 -17.46 -26.55
CA LEU A 160 -11.68 -17.31 -27.82
C LEU A 160 -12.44 -15.99 -27.90
N GLY A 161 -12.54 -15.26 -26.78
CA GLY A 161 -13.35 -14.07 -26.60
C GLY A 161 -12.57 -12.89 -25.99
N ASN A 162 -13.11 -12.30 -24.92
CA ASN A 162 -12.57 -11.08 -24.31
C ASN A 162 -11.26 -11.37 -23.55
N ILE A 163 -10.21 -10.57 -23.75
CA ILE A 163 -8.93 -10.67 -23.00
C ILE A 163 -9.04 -10.51 -21.47
N ASN A 164 -10.24 -10.21 -20.96
CA ASN A 164 -10.57 -10.15 -19.53
C ASN A 164 -11.27 -11.41 -18.99
N GLU A 165 -11.52 -12.44 -19.82
CA GLU A 165 -11.95 -13.74 -19.30
C GLU A 165 -10.75 -14.39 -18.59
N ASP A 166 -11.01 -14.89 -17.37
CA ASP A 166 -10.01 -15.54 -16.53
C ASP A 166 -9.22 -16.60 -17.31
N TYR A 167 -7.91 -16.64 -17.08
CA TYR A 167 -6.97 -17.55 -17.72
C TYR A 167 -7.59 -18.96 -17.89
N GLN A 168 -7.90 -19.34 -19.13
CA GLN A 168 -8.39 -20.69 -19.40
C GLN A 168 -7.31 -21.69 -18.98
N THR A 169 -7.70 -22.64 -18.12
CA THR A 169 -6.82 -23.73 -17.69
C THR A 169 -6.36 -24.51 -18.92
N SER A 170 -5.04 -24.59 -19.13
CA SER A 170 -4.46 -25.45 -20.16
C SER A 170 -4.73 -26.91 -19.82
N TYR A 171 -5.26 -27.68 -20.76
CA TYR A 171 -5.57 -29.09 -20.57
C TYR A 171 -4.39 -29.99 -20.94
N SER A 172 -4.25 -31.11 -20.23
CA SER A 172 -3.30 -32.17 -20.58
C SER A 172 -3.67 -32.82 -21.93
N ASN A 173 -2.69 -33.40 -22.62
CA ASN A 173 -2.95 -34.12 -23.88
C ASN A 173 -3.95 -35.28 -23.67
N GLU A 174 -3.95 -35.90 -22.49
CA GLU A 174 -4.91 -36.95 -22.11
C GLU A 174 -6.34 -36.42 -21.99
N GLU A 175 -6.50 -35.28 -21.33
CA GLU A 175 -7.80 -34.62 -21.17
C GLU A 175 -8.34 -34.11 -22.52
N ILE A 176 -7.45 -33.60 -23.39
CA ILE A 176 -7.80 -33.18 -24.75
C ILE A 176 -8.25 -34.38 -25.59
N ALA A 177 -7.55 -35.52 -25.47
CA ALA A 177 -7.90 -36.75 -26.15
C ALA A 177 -9.30 -37.24 -25.74
N GLN A 178 -9.60 -37.20 -24.43
CA GLN A 178 -10.92 -37.54 -23.91
C GLN A 178 -12.00 -36.55 -24.40
N LYS A 179 -11.72 -35.24 -24.38
CA LYS A 179 -12.68 -34.19 -24.74
C LYS A 179 -13.01 -34.15 -26.24
N LEU A 180 -12.06 -34.55 -27.09
CA LEU A 180 -12.22 -34.56 -28.54
C LEU A 180 -12.48 -35.96 -29.11
N HIS A 181 -12.59 -36.98 -28.25
CA HIS A 181 -12.75 -38.39 -28.63
C HIS A 181 -11.67 -38.87 -29.63
N LEU A 182 -10.41 -38.48 -29.38
CA LEU A 182 -9.25 -38.85 -30.17
C LEU A 182 -8.30 -39.74 -29.35
N SER A 183 -7.41 -40.47 -30.00
CA SER A 183 -6.31 -41.14 -29.30
C SER A 183 -5.22 -40.13 -28.91
N LEU A 184 -4.49 -40.41 -27.82
CA LEU A 184 -3.39 -39.57 -27.35
C LEU A 184 -2.35 -39.31 -28.45
N LYS A 185 -1.98 -40.36 -29.20
CA LYS A 185 -1.04 -40.27 -30.32
C LYS A 185 -1.55 -39.38 -31.46
N GLN A 186 -2.86 -39.37 -31.72
CA GLN A 186 -3.46 -38.46 -32.70
C GLN A 186 -3.40 -37.00 -32.22
N VAL A 187 -3.71 -36.74 -30.95
CA VAL A 187 -3.62 -35.39 -30.37
C VAL A 187 -2.20 -34.84 -30.46
N GLU A 188 -1.19 -35.63 -30.12
CA GLU A 188 0.22 -35.25 -30.21
C GLU A 188 0.66 -34.96 -31.65
N ASN A 189 0.29 -35.83 -32.60
CA ASN A 189 0.60 -35.63 -34.00
C ASN A 189 -0.04 -34.36 -34.55
N ILE A 190 -1.33 -34.14 -34.29
CA ILE A 190 -2.05 -32.95 -34.76
C ILE A 190 -1.47 -31.68 -34.12
N LYS A 191 -1.14 -31.72 -32.81
CA LYS A 191 -0.47 -30.62 -32.10
C LYS A 191 0.87 -30.28 -32.75
N ASN A 192 1.69 -31.29 -33.05
CA ASN A 192 2.99 -31.11 -33.70
C ASN A 192 2.87 -30.53 -35.11
N ILE A 193 1.90 -31.00 -35.90
CA ILE A 193 1.60 -30.47 -37.25
C ILE A 193 1.17 -29.01 -37.17
N ALA A 194 0.25 -28.69 -36.26
CA ALA A 194 -0.25 -27.33 -36.06
C ALA A 194 0.87 -26.36 -35.65
N ILE A 195 1.75 -26.76 -34.71
CA ILE A 195 2.92 -25.96 -34.31
C ILE A 195 3.87 -25.74 -35.50
N LYS A 196 4.13 -26.77 -36.31
CA LYS A 196 4.97 -26.64 -37.52
C LYS A 196 4.36 -25.65 -38.53
N LYS A 197 3.05 -25.72 -38.77
CA LYS A 197 2.31 -24.77 -39.63
C LYS A 197 2.41 -23.33 -39.13
N LEU A 198 2.33 -23.12 -37.82
CA LEU A 198 2.49 -21.79 -37.21
C LEU A 198 3.93 -21.27 -37.29
N LYS A 199 4.94 -22.13 -37.10
CA LYS A 199 6.37 -21.74 -37.11
C LYS A 199 6.92 -21.38 -38.50
N LYS A 200 6.42 -22.01 -39.58
CA LYS A 200 6.99 -21.88 -40.94
C LYS A 200 7.04 -20.44 -41.50
N GLN A 201 6.33 -19.48 -40.91
CA GLN A 201 6.29 -18.09 -41.38
C GLN A 201 7.43 -17.17 -40.93
N LYS A 202 8.23 -17.52 -39.91
CA LYS A 202 9.33 -16.62 -39.47
C LYS A 202 10.43 -16.42 -40.53
N ASN A 203 10.51 -17.28 -41.56
CA ASN A 203 11.59 -17.27 -42.55
C ASN A 203 11.28 -16.53 -43.86
N VAL A 204 10.11 -15.90 -44.03
CA VAL A 204 9.74 -15.22 -45.30
C VAL A 204 9.95 -13.69 -45.25
N ASN A 205 10.18 -13.09 -44.08
CA ASN A 205 10.27 -11.62 -43.94
C ASN A 205 11.65 -11.10 -43.49
N LEU A 206 12.74 -11.82 -43.73
CA LEU A 206 14.12 -11.41 -43.38
C LEU A 206 15.01 -11.12 -44.59
N SER A 207 14.42 -10.78 -45.74
CA SER A 207 15.15 -10.28 -46.90
C SER A 207 14.74 -8.84 -47.22
N ARG A 208 15.34 -7.90 -46.50
CA ARG A 208 15.69 -6.53 -46.95
C ARG A 208 16.68 -5.97 -45.93
N PRO A 209 17.80 -5.40 -46.38
CA PRO A 209 17.83 -4.12 -47.07
C PRO A 209 17.79 -4.23 -48.59
#